data_AF-A0A7K5MXR0-F1
#
_entry.id   AF-A0A7K5MXR0-F1
#
_cell.length_a   1.000
_cell.length_b   1.000
_cell.length_c   1.000
_cell.angle_alpha   90.00
_cell.angle_beta   90.00
_cell.angle_gamma   90.00
#
_symmetry.space_group_name_H-M   'P 1'
#
loop_
_entity.id
_entity.type
_entity.pdbx_description
1 polymer ?
#
loop_
_entity_poly.entity_id
_entity_poly.type
_entity_poly.pdbx_seq_one_letter_code
_entity_poly.pdbx_strand_id
1 'polypeptide(L)' 'MRTKMRLLGFRGASVKPLNEEAAAELGAELLGEALVFGVGGLCLYLEYLRQAGQGRRREE' A
#
# COMPACT_ATOMS: atom_id res chain seq x y z
N MET A 1 -15.73 16.50 3.51
CA MET A 1 -15.07 16.10 2.25
C MET A 1 -15.78 16.57 0.97
N ARG A 2 -17.12 16.55 0.88
CA ARG A 2 -17.88 16.96 -0.32
C ARG A 2 -17.57 18.37 -0.88
N THR A 3 -17.32 19.36 -0.03
CA THR A 3 -17.06 20.75 -0.47
C THR A 3 -15.72 20.92 -1.20
N LYS A 4 -14.67 20.22 -0.74
CA LYS A 4 -13.34 20.26 -1.35
C LYS A 4 -13.33 19.65 -2.76
N MET A 5 -14.09 18.57 -2.98
CA MET A 5 -14.19 17.91 -4.29
C MET A 5 -14.96 18.75 -5.31
N ARG A 6 -16.01 19.47 -4.87
CA ARG A 6 -16.73 20.41 -5.74
C ARG A 6 -15.88 21.61 -6.17
N LEU A 7 -15.07 22.16 -5.26
CA LEU A 7 -14.13 23.26 -5.58
C LEU A 7 -13.09 22.86 -6.61
N LEU A 8 -12.68 21.58 -6.64
CA LEU A 8 -11.71 21.04 -7.60
C LEU A 8 -12.36 20.52 -8.91
N GLY A 9 -13.66 20.78 -9.13
CA GLY A 9 -14.36 20.37 -10.35
C GLY A 9 -14.71 18.87 -10.43
N PHE A 10 -14.40 18.09 -9.39
CA PHE A 10 -14.74 16.67 -9.34
C PHE A 10 -16.22 16.49 -8.97
N ARG A 11 -17.05 16.19 -9.99
CA ARG A 11 -18.38 15.59 -9.77
C ARG A 11 -18.15 14.18 -9.24
N GLY A 12 -18.51 13.92 -7.99
CA GLY A 12 -18.38 12.60 -7.38
C GLY A 12 -19.01 11.55 -8.30
N ALA A 13 -18.16 10.66 -8.84
CA ALA A 13 -18.63 9.58 -9.69
C ALA A 13 -19.45 8.61 -8.83
N SER A 14 -20.65 8.26 -9.31
CA SER A 14 -21.41 7.17 -8.72
C SER A 14 -20.73 5.87 -9.09
N VAL A 15 -19.83 5.38 -8.24
CA VAL A 15 -19.18 4.08 -8.43
C VAL A 15 -20.22 3.00 -8.16
N LYS A 16 -20.55 2.21 -9.18
CA LYS A 16 -21.43 1.06 -9.02
C LYS A 16 -20.74 0.04 -8.11
N PRO A 17 -21.39 -0.45 -7.04
CA PRO A 17 -20.81 -1.49 -6.20
C PRO A 17 -20.57 -2.76 -7.04
N LEU A 18 -19.45 -3.44 -6.77
CA LEU A 18 -19.14 -4.72 -7.39
C LEU A 18 -20.15 -5.79 -6.95
N ASN A 19 -20.37 -6.78 -7.81
CA ASN A 19 -21.05 -8.00 -7.40
C ASN A 19 -20.12 -8.82 -6.47
N GLU A 20 -20.69 -9.79 -5.76
CA GLU A 20 -19.94 -10.54 -4.75
C GLU A 20 -18.75 -11.31 -5.32
N GLU A 21 -18.90 -11.91 -6.51
CA GLU A 21 -17.85 -12.68 -7.19
C GLU A 21 -16.66 -11.79 -7.58
N ALA A 22 -16.90 -10.66 -8.25
CA ALA A 22 -15.87 -9.72 -8.64
C ALA A 22 -15.19 -9.07 -7.43
N ALA A 23 -15.94 -8.82 -6.36
CA ALA A 23 -15.37 -8.29 -5.12
C ALA A 23 -14.42 -9.30 -4.45
N ALA A 24 -14.77 -10.59 -4.48
CA ALA A 24 -13.94 -11.65 -3.94
C ALA A 24 -12.65 -11.85 -4.77
N GLU A 25 -12.76 -11.88 -6.09
CA GLU A 25 -11.60 -12.02 -6.99
C GLU A 25 -10.64 -10.84 -6.86
N LEU A 26 -11.16 -9.61 -6.97
CA LEU A 26 -10.35 -8.40 -6.81
C LEU A 26 -9.74 -8.29 -5.41
N GLY A 27 -10.50 -8.68 -4.37
CA GLY A 27 -10.01 -8.70 -3.00
C GLY A 27 -8.86 -9.70 -2.81
N ALA A 28 -8.96 -10.88 -3.40
CA ALA A 28 -7.92 -11.90 -3.34
C ALA A 28 -6.65 -11.45 -4.06
N GLU A 29 -6.76 -10.85 -5.24
CA GLU A 29 -5.64 -10.31 -6.02
C GLU A 29 -4.90 -9.22 -5.22
N LEU A 30 -5.64 -8.21 -4.73
CA LEU A 30 -5.05 -7.12 -3.95
C LEU A 30 -4.42 -7.59 -2.63
N LEU A 31 -5.02 -8.57 -1.96
CA LEU A 31 -4.46 -9.14 -0.73
C LEU A 31 -3.13 -9.85 -1.01
N GLY A 32 -3.07 -10.62 -2.11
CA GLY A 32 -1.85 -11.29 -2.55
C GLY A 32 -0.73 -10.30 -2.83
N GLU A 33 -1.02 -9.25 -3.61
CA GLU A 33 -0.05 -8.19 -3.90
C GLU A 33 0.42 -7.48 -2.63
N ALA A 34 -0.51 -7.08 -1.76
CA ALA A 34 -0.18 -6.39 -0.52
C ALA A 34 0.70 -7.24 0.40
N LEU A 35 0.49 -8.55 0.46
CA LEU A 35 1.33 -9.46 1.23
C LEU A 35 2.73 -9.59 0.63
N VAL A 36 2.84 -9.81 -0.68
CA VAL A 36 4.13 -9.96 -1.35
C VAL A 36 4.97 -8.69 -1.22
N PHE A 37 4.38 -7.53 -1.53
CA PHE A 37 5.07 -6.25 -1.39
C PHE A 37 5.34 -5.88 0.06
N GLY A 38 4.41 -6.19 0.97
CA GLY A 38 4.58 -5.93 2.40
C GLY A 38 5.75 -6.70 2.99
N VAL A 39 5.81 -8.01 2.75
CA VAL A 39 6.91 -8.86 3.23
C VAL A 39 8.22 -8.50 2.56
N GLY A 40 8.24 -8.33 1.23
CA GLY A 40 9.45 -7.94 0.50
C GLY A 40 10.00 -6.60 0.96
N GLY A 41 9.14 -5.59 1.10
CA GLY A 41 9.49 -4.27 1.62
C GLY A 41 9.97 -4.31 3.07
N LEU A 42 9.34 -5.13 3.92
CA LEU A 42 9.78 -5.31 5.30
C LEU A 42 11.17 -5.92 5.37
N CYS A 43 11.47 -6.95 4.57
CA CYS A 43 12.80 -7.55 4.51
C CYS A 43 13.88 -6.53 4.12
N LEU A 44 13.62 -5.73 3.07
CA LEU A 44 14.54 -4.67 2.65
C LEU A 44 14.74 -3.62 3.74
N TYR A 45 13.66 -3.21 4.41
CA TYR A 45 13.72 -2.23 5.50
C TYR A 45 14.53 -2.74 6.69
N LEU A 46 14.30 -3.98 7.11
CA LEU A 46 15.06 -4.60 8.21
C LEU A 46 16.54 -4.77 7.86
N GLU A 47 16.85 -5.15 6.62
CA GLU A 47 18.21 -5.25 6.14
C GLU A 47 18.92 -3.89 6.14
N TYR A 48 18.23 -2.82 5.71
CA TYR A 48 18.74 -1.46 5.81
C TYR A 48 19.07 -1.07 7.26
N LEU A 49 18.17 -1.33 8.21
CA LEU A 49 18.42 -1.06 9.64
C LEU A 49 19.62 -1.85 10.17
N ARG A 50 19.74 -3.12 9.77
CA ARG A 50 20.88 -3.97 10.13
C ARG A 50 22.19 -3.39 9.62
N GLN A 51 22.24 -2.98 8.36
CA GLN A 51 23.44 -2.39 7.75
C GLN A 51 23.81 -1.05 8.40
N ALA A 52 22.84 -0.18 8.67
CA ALA A 52 23.06 1.10 9.33
C ALA A 52 23.66 0.93 10.75
N GLY A 53 23.18 -0.06 11.51
CA GLY A 53 23.73 -0.40 12.83
C GLY A 53 25.14 -0.99 12.78
N GLN A 54 25.45 -1.78 11.74
CA GLN A 54 26.79 -2.34 11.56
C GLN A 54 27.80 -1.30 11.05
N GLY A 55 27.40 -0.37 10.18
CA GLY A 55 28.26 0.73 9.72
C GLY A 55 28.78 1.54 10.89
N ARG A 56 27.88 1.90 11.81
CA ARG A 56 28.23 2.66 13.02
C ARG A 56 29.19 1.95 13.98
N ARG A 57 29.20 0.61 13.99
CA ARG A 57 30.15 -0.21 14.80
C ARG A 57 31.51 -0.41 14.14
N ARG A 58 31.66 -0.13 12.84
CA ARG A 58 32.93 -0.24 12.13
C ARG A 58 33.74 1.06 12.15
N GLU A 59 33.10 2.17 12.49
CA GLU A 59 33.72 3.50 12.57
C GLU A 59 34.19 3.85 14.00
N GLU A 60 33.81 3.07 15.02
CA GLU A 60 34.35 3.10 16.40
C GLU A 60 35.44 2.03 16.59
#